data_AF-A0AAF0V1I1-F1
#
_entry.id   AF-A0AAF0V1I1-F1
#
_cell.length_a   1.000
_cell.length_b   1.000
_cell.length_c   1.000
_cell.angle_alpha   90.00
_cell.angle_beta   90.00
_cell.angle_gamma   90.00
#
_symmetry.space_group_name_H-M   'P 1'
#
loop_
_entity.id
_entity.type
_entity.pdbx_description
1 polymer ?
#
loop_
_entity_poly.entity_id
_entity_poly.type
_entity_poly.pdbx_seq_one_letter_code
_entity_poly.pdbx_strand_id
1 'polypeptide(L)'
;MGSRIILTARDKHMLISHVEDNMYEVQLLSEDEALELFSMHAFGKKSPKEDFMELSREVVDHAGGLPLALEVLGSSFYGQDKGDWKPIIDRMKRIPNKDILGKLRLSFDGLDKDEKELFLDIVFLDIAYLSEDNFDICVKLVRRDGHRDLLVKRLIKKSLLSIDLNNRFVMHNMIREMGENVIREEYSNSRVWLLEEVCDLFKGKLITEKVESLCIPEDYPFEDDLVNYSNIFKRMQSLKTLIAGGRTFSTNCTITYLPSSLRFIDWLGYPSISLPESFEPSQHTMLCLSGSRLVELWPISKVNTLSQILDSWLYTCFCNLS
;
A
#
# COMPACT_ATOMS: atom_id res chain seq x y z
N MET A 1 -23.56 -23.00 40.71
CA MET A 1 -23.00 -23.05 39.34
C MET A 1 -23.16 -21.67 38.72
N GLY A 2 -22.10 -21.12 38.13
CA GLY A 2 -22.13 -19.78 37.51
C GLY A 2 -22.16 -19.89 35.99
N SER A 3 -22.91 -19.00 35.34
CA SER A 3 -22.93 -18.88 33.88
C SER A 3 -21.74 -18.05 33.39
N ARG A 4 -21.21 -18.36 32.21
CA ARG A 4 -20.18 -17.58 31.51
C ARG A 4 -20.72 -17.14 30.14
N ILE A 5 -20.49 -15.89 29.77
CA ILE A 5 -20.84 -15.33 28.46
C ILE A 5 -19.53 -14.99 27.74
N ILE A 6 -19.40 -15.40 26.48
CA ILE A 6 -18.26 -15.06 25.62
C ILE A 6 -18.76 -14.09 24.55
N LEU A 7 -18.13 -12.93 24.46
CA LEU A 7 -18.41 -11.93 23.44
C LEU A 7 -17.26 -11.94 22.43
N THR A 8 -17.57 -11.96 21.14
CA THR A 8 -16.60 -11.85 20.06
C THR A 8 -16.92 -10.63 19.21
N ALA A 9 -15.90 -9.85 18.85
CA ALA A 9 -16.04 -8.70 17.97
C ALA A 9 -14.74 -8.48 17.18
N ARG A 10 -14.86 -7.86 16.01
CA ARG A 10 -13.71 -7.43 15.20
C ARG A 10 -13.23 -6.03 15.58
N ASP A 11 -14.11 -5.22 16.15
CA ASP A 11 -13.78 -3.89 16.64
C ASP A 11 -13.56 -3.96 18.15
N LYS A 12 -12.31 -3.82 18.56
CA LYS A 12 -11.90 -3.84 19.96
C LYS A 12 -12.70 -2.85 20.82
N HIS A 13 -13.08 -1.70 20.26
CA HIS A 13 -13.80 -0.67 21.01
C HIS A 13 -15.21 -1.11 21.44
N MET A 14 -15.84 -2.03 20.71
CA MET A 14 -17.16 -2.56 21.10
C MET A 14 -17.11 -3.41 22.38
N LEU A 15 -15.94 -3.95 22.72
CA LEU A 15 -15.75 -4.83 23.88
C LEU A 15 -15.25 -4.09 25.12
N ILE A 16 -14.51 -2.98 24.94
CA ILE A 16 -13.90 -2.22 26.04
C ILE A 16 -14.95 -1.79 27.08
N SER A 17 -16.15 -1.39 26.66
CA SER A 17 -17.21 -0.95 27.58
C SER A 17 -17.81 -2.07 28.45
N HIS A 18 -17.49 -3.34 28.19
CA HIS A 18 -18.14 -4.48 28.84
C HIS A 18 -17.17 -5.43 29.57
N VAL A 19 -15.86 -5.44 29.24
CA VAL A 19 -14.98 -6.57 29.64
C VAL A 19 -13.52 -6.19 29.97
N GLU A 20 -13.25 -4.94 30.38
CA GLU A 20 -11.91 -4.31 30.52
C GLU A 20 -10.71 -5.26 30.77
N ASP A 21 -10.75 -6.12 31.80
CA ASP A 21 -9.60 -6.96 32.19
C ASP A 21 -9.53 -8.37 31.54
N ASN A 22 -10.53 -8.84 30.80
CA ASN A 22 -10.58 -10.22 30.26
C ASN A 22 -10.64 -10.29 28.73
N MET A 23 -9.93 -9.40 28.05
CA MET A 23 -9.91 -9.38 26.59
C MET A 23 -8.76 -10.21 26.02
N TYR A 24 -9.09 -11.11 25.09
CA TYR A 24 -8.12 -11.95 24.38
C TYR A 24 -8.12 -11.61 22.90
N GLU A 25 -6.97 -11.21 22.36
CA GLU A 25 -6.77 -10.99 20.93
C GLU A 25 -6.37 -12.32 20.27
N VAL A 26 -7.25 -12.81 19.39
CA VAL A 26 -7.01 -14.05 18.64
C VAL A 26 -5.87 -13.83 17.66
N GLN A 27 -4.83 -14.66 17.78
CA GLN A 27 -3.65 -14.61 16.92
C GLN A 27 -3.88 -15.40 15.63
N LEU A 28 -3.10 -15.08 14.59
CA LEU A 28 -2.99 -15.91 13.40
C LEU A 28 -2.41 -17.28 13.76
N LEU A 29 -2.72 -18.29 12.94
CA LEU A 29 -2.13 -19.61 13.10
C LEU A 29 -0.64 -19.57 12.83
N SER A 30 0.13 -20.33 13.60
CA SER A 30 1.52 -20.63 13.26
C SER A 30 1.62 -21.38 11.94
N GLU A 31 2.79 -21.41 11.31
CA GLU A 31 3.01 -22.13 10.05
C GLU A 31 2.58 -23.61 10.15
N ASP A 32 2.92 -24.28 11.25
CA ASP A 32 2.57 -25.68 11.50
C ASP A 32 1.05 -25.87 11.64
N GLU A 33 0.38 -25.02 12.43
CA GLU A 33 -1.08 -25.08 12.60
C GLU A 33 -1.82 -24.73 11.30
N ALA A 34 -1.29 -23.78 10.53
CA ALA A 34 -1.84 -23.37 9.27
C ALA A 34 -1.71 -24.48 8.22
N LEU A 35 -0.55 -25.16 8.18
CA LEU A 35 -0.33 -26.31 7.32
C LEU A 35 -1.23 -27.49 7.71
N GLU A 36 -1.43 -27.73 9.01
CA GLU A 36 -2.35 -28.75 9.49
C GLU A 36 -3.78 -28.46 9.04
N LEU A 37 -4.26 -27.24 9.27
CA LEU A 37 -5.62 -26.83 8.89
C LEU A 37 -5.83 -26.92 7.37
N PHE A 38 -4.92 -26.33 6.57
CA PHE A 38 -4.98 -26.45 5.12
C PHE A 38 -5.01 -27.91 4.67
N SER A 39 -4.15 -28.75 5.26
CA SER A 39 -4.06 -30.17 4.89
C SER A 39 -5.33 -30.94 5.22
N MET A 40 -6.00 -30.60 6.33
CA MET A 40 -7.28 -31.22 6.69
C MET A 40 -8.33 -30.94 5.62
N HIS A 41 -8.34 -29.75 5.04
CA HIS A 41 -9.29 -29.38 3.99
C HIS A 41 -8.88 -29.87 2.59
N ALA A 42 -7.59 -29.88 2.26
CA ALA A 42 -7.10 -30.29 0.94
C ALA A 42 -6.93 -31.81 0.78
N PHE A 43 -6.55 -32.52 1.85
CA PHE A 43 -6.20 -33.95 1.80
C PHE A 43 -7.04 -34.84 2.75
N GLY A 44 -7.84 -34.23 3.63
CA GLY A 44 -8.55 -34.98 4.70
C GLY A 44 -7.63 -35.52 5.79
N LYS A 45 -6.41 -34.98 5.91
CA LYS A 45 -5.37 -35.43 6.86
C LYS A 45 -4.60 -34.23 7.42
N LYS A 46 -3.95 -34.42 8.56
CA LYS A 46 -3.18 -33.35 9.24
C LYS A 46 -1.90 -32.91 8.52
N SER A 47 -1.47 -33.63 7.49
CA SER A 47 -0.25 -33.30 6.76
C SER A 47 -0.43 -33.57 5.27
N PRO A 48 0.24 -32.80 4.39
CA PRO A 48 0.26 -33.10 2.97
C PRO A 48 1.06 -34.37 2.73
N LYS A 49 0.90 -34.96 1.53
CA LYS A 49 1.87 -35.95 1.04
C LYS A 49 3.19 -35.24 0.75
N GLU A 50 4.30 -35.96 0.86
CA GLU A 50 5.66 -35.42 0.66
C GLU A 50 5.79 -34.65 -0.66
N ASP A 51 5.21 -35.17 -1.72
CA ASP A 51 5.27 -34.61 -3.06
C ASP A 51 4.38 -33.37 -3.27
N PHE A 52 3.53 -33.02 -2.30
CA PHE A 52 2.70 -31.80 -2.27
C PHE A 52 3.19 -30.78 -1.23
N MET A 53 4.23 -31.09 -0.46
CA MET A 53 4.66 -30.27 0.67
C MET A 53 5.00 -28.83 0.25
N GLU A 54 5.80 -28.66 -0.80
CA GLU A 54 6.22 -27.33 -1.30
C GLU A 54 5.03 -26.52 -1.81
N LEU A 55 4.13 -27.15 -2.58
CA LEU A 55 2.93 -26.50 -3.11
C LEU A 55 1.95 -26.11 -1.99
N SER A 56 1.85 -26.95 -0.95
CA SER A 56 1.01 -26.69 0.22
C SER A 56 1.54 -25.49 1.01
N ARG A 57 2.86 -25.40 1.22
CA ARG A 57 3.49 -24.22 1.82
C ARG A 57 3.22 -22.96 1.01
N GLU A 58 3.31 -23.03 -0.32
CA GLU A 58 3.03 -21.87 -1.18
C GLU A 58 1.59 -21.32 -1.00
N VAL A 59 0.61 -22.20 -0.74
CA VAL A 59 -0.78 -21.80 -0.44
C VAL A 59 -0.92 -21.29 1.00
N VAL A 60 -0.30 -21.96 1.96
CA VAL A 60 -0.32 -21.57 3.38
C VAL A 60 0.31 -20.19 3.60
N ASP A 61 1.45 -19.94 2.95
CA ASP A 61 2.14 -18.64 2.96
C ASP A 61 1.25 -17.54 2.39
N HIS A 62 0.56 -17.84 1.29
CA HIS A 62 -0.41 -16.90 0.71
C HIS A 62 -1.60 -16.65 1.65
N ALA A 63 -2.06 -17.64 2.40
CA ALA A 63 -3.13 -17.46 3.38
C ALA A 63 -2.71 -16.68 4.64
N GLY A 64 -1.41 -16.58 4.91
CA GLY A 64 -0.86 -15.79 6.02
C GLY A 64 -1.30 -16.25 7.41
N GLY A 65 -1.65 -17.54 7.57
CA GLY A 65 -2.16 -18.07 8.84
C GLY A 65 -3.60 -17.69 9.18
N LEU A 66 -4.35 -17.09 8.24
CA LEU A 66 -5.77 -16.78 8.41
C LEU A 66 -6.62 -18.06 8.27
N PRO A 67 -7.28 -18.56 9.34
CA PRO A 67 -7.99 -19.84 9.30
C PRO A 67 -9.03 -19.92 8.20
N LEU A 68 -9.84 -18.86 8.09
CA LEU A 68 -10.89 -18.74 7.07
C LEU A 68 -10.34 -18.94 5.65
N ALA A 69 -9.18 -18.38 5.35
CA ALA A 69 -8.60 -18.50 4.02
C ALA A 69 -8.05 -19.91 3.78
N LEU A 70 -7.38 -20.49 4.77
CA LEU A 70 -6.86 -21.86 4.71
C LEU A 70 -7.98 -22.87 4.45
N GLU A 71 -9.16 -22.71 5.07
CA GLU A 71 -10.32 -23.58 4.84
C GLU A 71 -10.86 -23.46 3.42
N VAL A 72 -11.07 -22.23 2.93
CA VAL A 72 -11.61 -21.96 1.58
C VAL A 72 -10.63 -22.44 0.51
N LEU A 73 -9.36 -22.11 0.66
CA LEU A 73 -8.31 -22.52 -0.27
C LEU A 73 -8.11 -24.04 -0.22
N GLY A 74 -7.95 -24.64 0.96
CA GLY A 74 -7.80 -26.09 1.10
C GLY A 74 -8.93 -26.86 0.42
N SER A 75 -10.17 -26.41 0.62
CA SER A 75 -11.34 -27.03 -0.03
C SER A 75 -11.28 -26.96 -1.57
N SER A 76 -10.66 -25.92 -2.13
CA SER A 76 -10.48 -25.78 -3.59
C SER A 76 -9.44 -26.74 -4.19
N PHE A 77 -8.51 -27.24 -3.36
CA PHE A 77 -7.50 -28.23 -3.75
C PHE A 77 -7.94 -29.68 -3.48
N TYR A 78 -9.07 -29.89 -2.81
CA TYR A 78 -9.56 -31.23 -2.50
C TYR A 78 -9.83 -32.04 -3.77
N GLY A 79 -9.20 -33.21 -3.87
CA GLY A 79 -9.34 -34.13 -5.00
C GLY A 79 -8.65 -33.69 -6.30
N GLN A 80 -7.86 -32.62 -6.28
CA GLN A 80 -7.09 -32.16 -7.45
C GLN A 80 -5.81 -32.99 -7.65
N ASP A 81 -5.47 -33.28 -8.90
CA ASP A 81 -4.22 -33.95 -9.26
C ASP A 81 -3.03 -32.99 -9.15
N LYS A 82 -1.84 -33.52 -8.83
CA LYS A 82 -0.62 -32.72 -8.63
C LYS A 82 -0.31 -31.79 -9.81
N GLY A 83 -0.59 -32.23 -11.05
CA GLY A 83 -0.37 -31.44 -12.26
C GLY A 83 -1.17 -30.14 -12.30
N ASP A 84 -2.33 -30.10 -11.65
CA ASP A 84 -3.25 -28.96 -11.66
C ASP A 84 -2.99 -27.95 -10.53
N TRP A 85 -2.25 -28.36 -9.49
CA TRP A 85 -2.00 -27.52 -8.32
C TRP A 85 -1.29 -26.22 -8.69
N LYS A 86 -0.22 -26.29 -9.48
CA LYS A 86 0.55 -25.10 -9.82
C LYS A 86 -0.29 -24.09 -10.63
N PRO A 87 -1.01 -24.50 -11.70
CA PRO A 87 -1.99 -23.63 -12.36
C PRO A 87 -3.05 -23.02 -11.43
N ILE A 88 -3.57 -23.78 -10.45
CA ILE A 88 -4.56 -23.27 -9.49
C ILE A 88 -3.93 -22.22 -8.57
N ILE A 89 -2.72 -22.48 -8.05
CA ILE A 89 -1.97 -21.53 -7.22
C ILE A 89 -1.69 -20.24 -7.99
N ASP A 90 -1.21 -20.34 -9.22
CA ASP A 90 -0.90 -19.17 -10.05
C ASP A 90 -2.17 -18.38 -10.37
N ARG A 91 -3.30 -19.06 -10.59
CA ARG A 91 -4.61 -18.41 -10.75
C ARG A 91 -5.06 -17.71 -9.47
N MET A 92 -4.91 -18.35 -8.30
CA MET A 92 -5.27 -17.80 -6.99
C MET A 92 -4.51 -16.50 -6.70
N LYS A 93 -3.19 -16.50 -6.91
CA LYS A 93 -2.35 -15.29 -6.71
C LYS A 93 -2.72 -14.14 -7.65
N ARG A 94 -3.29 -14.44 -8.81
CA ARG A 94 -3.69 -13.42 -9.80
C ARG A 94 -5.13 -12.95 -9.62
N ILE A 95 -6.02 -13.87 -9.24
CA ILE A 95 -7.46 -13.64 -9.14
C ILE A 95 -7.88 -13.97 -7.72
N PRO A 96 -8.01 -12.95 -6.85
CA PRO A 96 -8.40 -13.14 -5.46
C PRO A 96 -9.72 -13.90 -5.33
N ASN A 97 -9.84 -14.73 -4.30
CA ASN A 97 -11.08 -15.46 -4.04
C ASN A 97 -12.15 -14.52 -3.46
N LYS A 98 -13.27 -14.36 -4.17
CA LYS A 98 -14.36 -13.46 -3.79
C LYS A 98 -15.01 -13.78 -2.44
N ASP A 99 -15.05 -15.05 -2.03
CA ASP A 99 -15.63 -15.43 -0.74
C ASP A 99 -14.74 -15.01 0.42
N ILE A 100 -13.42 -15.11 0.24
CA ILE A 100 -12.43 -14.61 1.22
C ILE A 100 -12.50 -13.09 1.26
N LEU A 101 -12.37 -12.43 0.11
CA LEU A 101 -12.38 -10.97 0.03
C LEU A 101 -13.69 -10.39 0.58
N GLY A 102 -14.84 -10.97 0.23
CA GLY A 102 -16.14 -10.52 0.72
C GLY A 102 -16.26 -10.55 2.25
N LYS A 103 -15.69 -11.58 2.90
CA LYS A 103 -15.68 -11.67 4.37
C LYS A 103 -14.73 -10.66 5.02
N LEU A 104 -13.55 -10.44 4.43
CA LEU A 104 -12.57 -9.45 4.90
C LEU A 104 -13.08 -8.01 4.72
N ARG A 105 -13.74 -7.76 3.59
CA ARG A 105 -14.29 -6.46 3.19
C ARG A 105 -15.32 -5.91 4.18
N LEU A 106 -16.04 -6.76 4.91
CA LEU A 106 -16.99 -6.30 5.94
C LEU A 106 -16.36 -5.33 6.96
N SER A 107 -15.08 -5.51 7.31
CA SER A 107 -14.37 -4.58 8.21
C SER A 107 -14.07 -3.24 7.52
N PHE A 108 -13.78 -3.27 6.22
CA PHE A 108 -13.58 -2.07 5.40
C PHE A 108 -14.90 -1.32 5.14
N ASP A 109 -15.99 -2.03 4.84
CA ASP A 109 -17.29 -1.40 4.56
C ASP A 109 -17.81 -0.60 5.76
N GLY A 110 -17.49 -1.05 6.98
CA GLY A 110 -17.80 -0.37 8.24
C GLY A 110 -16.91 0.84 8.58
N LEU A 111 -15.95 1.21 7.72
CA LEU A 111 -15.16 2.43 7.86
C LEU A 111 -15.94 3.66 7.39
N ASP A 112 -15.69 4.79 8.03
CA ASP A 112 -16.14 6.10 7.54
C ASP A 112 -15.33 6.55 6.30
N LYS A 113 -15.72 7.67 5.70
CA LYS A 113 -15.12 8.14 4.44
C LYS A 113 -13.61 8.42 4.59
N ASP A 114 -13.21 9.08 5.67
CA ASP A 114 -11.82 9.50 5.87
C ASP A 114 -10.95 8.30 6.24
N GLU A 115 -11.51 7.36 7.01
CA GLU A 115 -10.88 6.07 7.31
C GLU A 115 -10.67 5.22 6.04
N LYS A 116 -11.65 5.17 5.13
CA LYS A 116 -11.52 4.47 3.84
C LYS A 116 -10.43 5.10 2.99
N GLU A 117 -10.41 6.42 2.88
CA GLU A 117 -9.37 7.13 2.13
C GLU A 117 -7.98 6.83 2.69
N LEU A 118 -7.82 6.88 4.02
CA LEU A 118 -6.56 6.52 4.68
C LEU A 118 -6.15 5.07 4.45
N PHE A 119 -7.09 4.13 4.56
CA PHE A 119 -6.81 2.71 4.35
C PHE A 119 -6.28 2.48 2.93
N LEU A 120 -6.93 3.06 1.92
CA LEU A 120 -6.53 2.90 0.51
C LEU A 120 -5.21 3.62 0.20
N ASP A 121 -4.92 4.75 0.86
CA ASP A 121 -3.60 5.38 0.82
C ASP A 121 -2.52 4.44 1.35
N ILE A 122 -2.75 3.81 2.50
CA ILE A 122 -1.79 2.87 3.10
C ILE A 122 -1.60 1.66 2.19
N VAL A 123 -2.66 1.08 1.64
CA VAL A 123 -2.57 -0.02 0.67
C VAL A 123 -1.71 0.38 -0.53
N PHE A 124 -1.94 1.56 -1.10
CA PHE A 124 -1.16 2.05 -2.24
C PHE A 124 0.33 2.25 -1.89
N LEU A 125 0.62 2.83 -0.74
CA LEU A 125 2.00 3.02 -0.28
C LEU A 125 2.68 1.67 -0.02
N ASP A 126 1.95 0.76 0.63
CA ASP A 126 2.41 -0.58 0.93
C ASP A 126 2.73 -1.36 -0.34
N ILE A 127 1.99 -1.17 -1.44
CA ILE A 127 2.31 -1.69 -2.79
C ILE A 127 3.53 -1.02 -3.40
N ALA A 128 3.59 0.32 -3.35
CA ALA A 128 4.64 1.11 -3.97
C ALA A 128 6.03 0.85 -3.34
N TYR A 129 6.07 0.55 -2.04
CA TYR A 129 7.31 0.31 -1.29
C TYR A 129 7.60 -1.17 -1.01
N LEU A 130 6.94 -2.12 -1.69
CA LEU A 130 7.08 -3.57 -1.42
C LEU A 130 8.52 -4.09 -1.47
N SER A 131 9.41 -3.39 -2.16
CA SER A 131 10.80 -3.77 -2.39
C SER A 131 11.83 -2.89 -1.67
N GLU A 132 11.40 -1.90 -0.90
CA GLU A 132 12.31 -0.89 -0.32
C GLU A 132 12.24 -0.86 1.20
N ASP A 133 13.39 -0.69 1.86
CA ASP A 133 13.49 -0.49 3.32
C ASP A 133 12.93 0.87 3.80
N ASN A 134 12.19 1.58 2.95
CA ASN A 134 11.68 2.95 3.14
C ASN A 134 10.39 3.04 3.99
N PHE A 135 10.09 2.02 4.77
CA PHE A 135 8.88 1.93 5.61
C PHE A 135 8.72 3.08 6.63
N ASP A 136 9.82 3.68 7.11
CA ASP A 136 9.77 4.82 8.03
C ASP A 136 9.14 6.07 7.37
N ILE A 137 9.30 6.22 6.05
CA ILE A 137 8.71 7.31 5.27
C ILE A 137 7.18 7.16 5.23
N CYS A 138 6.68 5.94 5.03
CA CYS A 138 5.24 5.64 5.04
C CYS A 138 4.58 6.05 6.36
N VAL A 139 5.21 5.75 7.49
CA VAL A 139 4.66 6.07 8.82
C VAL A 139 4.58 7.58 9.02
N LYS A 140 5.64 8.31 8.68
CA LYS A 140 5.66 9.77 8.77
C LYS A 140 4.66 10.43 7.82
N LEU A 141 4.53 9.91 6.60
CA LEU A 141 3.59 10.35 5.58
C LEU A 141 2.12 10.20 6.02
N VAL A 142 1.82 9.09 6.69
CA VAL A 142 0.46 8.78 7.13
C VAL A 142 0.16 9.50 8.45
N ARG A 143 1.10 9.57 9.41
CA ARG A 143 0.92 10.17 10.74
C ARG A 143 1.41 11.62 10.82
N ARG A 144 1.05 12.44 9.83
CA ARG A 144 1.50 13.84 9.74
C ARG A 144 0.91 14.77 10.77
N ASP A 145 -0.29 14.46 11.24
CA ASP A 145 -1.04 15.29 12.19
C ASP A 145 -1.86 14.42 13.15
N GLY A 146 -2.40 15.05 14.19
CA GLY A 146 -3.20 14.37 15.20
C GLY A 146 -4.50 13.76 14.67
N HIS A 147 -5.08 14.31 13.60
CA HIS A 147 -6.28 13.75 12.99
C HIS A 147 -5.98 12.44 12.26
N ARG A 148 -4.94 12.41 11.42
CA ARG A 148 -4.52 11.15 10.75
C ARG A 148 -4.04 10.11 11.75
N ASP A 149 -3.38 10.52 12.84
CA ASP A 149 -3.01 9.61 13.93
C ASP A 149 -4.22 8.90 14.57
N LEU A 150 -5.34 9.63 14.74
CA LEU A 150 -6.60 9.06 15.21
C LEU A 150 -7.17 8.05 14.22
N LEU A 151 -7.16 8.36 12.92
CA LEU A 151 -7.63 7.45 11.88
C LEU A 151 -6.79 6.15 11.84
N VAL A 152 -5.45 6.24 11.95
CA VAL A 152 -4.56 5.06 12.07
C VAL A 152 -4.96 4.20 13.27
N LYS A 153 -5.18 4.81 14.45
CA LYS A 153 -5.62 4.09 15.65
C LYS A 153 -6.96 3.38 15.44
N ARG A 154 -7.86 3.93 14.62
CA ARG A 154 -9.14 3.29 14.29
C ARG A 154 -8.97 2.10 13.34
N LEU A 155 -8.09 2.20 12.34
CA LEU A 155 -7.74 1.06 11.48
C LEU A 155 -7.15 -0.10 12.30
N ILE A 156 -6.27 0.20 13.26
CA ILE A 156 -5.69 -0.81 14.18
C ILE A 156 -6.77 -1.45 15.05
N LYS A 157 -7.70 -0.66 15.62
CA LYS A 157 -8.80 -1.17 16.44
C LYS A 157 -9.75 -2.12 15.68
N LYS A 158 -9.82 -1.97 14.35
CA LYS A 158 -10.62 -2.82 13.45
C LYS A 158 -9.80 -3.95 12.82
N SER A 159 -8.57 -4.16 13.28
CA SER A 159 -7.65 -5.21 12.80
C SER A 159 -7.36 -5.15 11.30
N LEU A 160 -7.41 -3.95 10.70
CA LEU A 160 -7.06 -3.72 9.29
C LEU A 160 -5.60 -3.32 9.11
N LEU A 161 -4.92 -2.98 10.20
CA LEU A 161 -3.54 -2.52 10.24
C LEU A 161 -2.93 -2.90 11.58
N SER A 162 -1.64 -3.18 11.62
CA SER A 162 -0.88 -3.29 12.87
C SER A 162 0.42 -2.49 12.78
N ILE A 163 1.10 -2.35 13.92
CA ILE A 163 2.41 -1.71 14.01
C ILE A 163 3.37 -2.72 14.64
N ASP A 164 4.49 -2.98 13.98
CA ASP A 164 5.52 -3.90 14.50
C ASP A 164 6.41 -3.25 15.57
N LEU A 165 7.34 -4.03 16.12
CA LEU A 165 8.29 -3.57 17.14
C LEU A 165 9.24 -2.47 16.62
N ASN A 166 9.40 -2.34 15.31
CA ASN A 166 10.20 -1.31 14.66
C ASN A 166 9.35 -0.07 14.29
N ASN A 167 8.12 0.02 14.81
CA ASN A 167 7.16 1.08 14.53
C ASN A 167 6.78 1.20 13.04
N ARG A 168 6.83 0.10 12.28
CA ARG A 168 6.41 0.04 10.88
C ARG A 168 4.96 -0.40 10.78
N PHE A 169 4.24 0.14 9.81
CA PHE A 169 2.92 -0.40 9.48
C PHE A 169 3.05 -1.79 8.88
N VAL A 170 2.24 -2.70 9.39
CA VAL A 170 2.12 -4.06 8.86
C VAL A 170 0.67 -4.27 8.47
N MET A 171 0.46 -4.57 7.19
CA MET A 171 -0.83 -4.98 6.66
C MET A 171 -0.75 -6.46 6.30
N HIS A 172 -1.70 -7.24 6.81
CA HIS A 172 -1.79 -8.65 6.43
C HIS A 172 -2.00 -8.77 4.91
N ASN A 173 -1.31 -9.70 4.26
CA ASN A 173 -1.31 -9.85 2.80
C ASN A 173 -2.73 -9.94 2.20
N MET A 174 -3.65 -10.66 2.85
CA MET A 174 -5.05 -10.74 2.38
C MET A 174 -5.87 -9.47 2.63
N ILE A 175 -5.52 -8.66 3.63
CA ILE A 175 -6.14 -7.34 3.83
C ILE A 175 -5.65 -6.37 2.75
N ARG A 176 -4.36 -6.43 2.42
CA ARG A 176 -3.77 -5.70 1.28
C ARG A 176 -4.45 -6.10 -0.03
N GLU A 177 -4.57 -7.39 -0.32
CA GLU A 177 -5.23 -7.92 -1.53
C GLU A 177 -6.70 -7.49 -1.63
N MET A 178 -7.42 -7.47 -0.50
CA MET A 178 -8.77 -6.91 -0.42
C MET A 178 -8.77 -5.42 -0.77
N GLY A 179 -7.85 -4.64 -0.20
CA GLY A 179 -7.71 -3.22 -0.51
C GLY A 179 -7.36 -2.95 -1.97
N GLU A 180 -6.44 -3.72 -2.55
CA GLU A 180 -6.09 -3.68 -3.97
C GLU A 180 -7.31 -3.89 -4.86
N ASN A 181 -8.12 -4.90 -4.53
CA ASN A 181 -9.34 -5.18 -5.28
C ASN A 181 -10.36 -4.02 -5.17
N VAL A 182 -10.54 -3.45 -3.97
CA VAL A 182 -11.39 -2.27 -3.76
C VAL A 182 -10.91 -1.08 -4.60
N ILE A 183 -9.60 -0.81 -4.63
CA ILE A 183 -9.03 0.26 -5.45
C ILE A 183 -9.40 0.07 -6.93
N ARG A 184 -9.22 -1.15 -7.45
CA ARG A 184 -9.48 -1.46 -8.87
C ARG A 184 -10.96 -1.39 -9.23
N GLU A 185 -11.85 -1.86 -8.35
CA GLU A 185 -13.29 -1.98 -8.67
C GLU A 185 -14.07 -0.68 -8.41
N GLU A 186 -13.79 0.03 -7.32
CA GLU A 186 -14.61 1.19 -6.88
C GLU A 186 -13.91 2.53 -7.02
N TYR A 187 -12.58 2.53 -6.94
CA TYR A 187 -11.75 3.74 -7.02
C TYR A 187 -10.88 3.73 -8.28
N SER A 188 -11.41 3.13 -9.36
CA SER A 188 -10.70 2.99 -10.63
C SER A 188 -10.11 4.33 -11.08
N ASN A 189 -8.83 4.31 -11.48
CA ASN A 189 -8.04 5.47 -11.89
C ASN A 189 -7.70 6.50 -10.78
N SER A 190 -8.06 6.27 -9.52
CA SER A 190 -7.66 7.20 -8.44
C SER A 190 -6.24 6.94 -7.93
N ARG A 191 -5.79 5.68 -7.97
CA ARG A 191 -4.46 5.24 -7.54
C ARG A 191 -3.92 4.40 -8.69
N VAL A 192 -2.79 4.77 -9.25
CA VAL A 192 -2.21 4.14 -10.45
C VAL A 192 -0.80 3.70 -10.14
N TRP A 193 -0.50 2.41 -10.35
CA TRP A 193 0.82 1.84 -10.06
C TRP A 193 1.24 0.71 -11.02
N LEU A 194 0.29 0.09 -11.74
CA LEU A 194 0.62 -0.95 -12.71
C LEU A 194 1.29 -0.34 -13.94
N LEU A 195 2.32 -1.00 -14.46
CA LEU A 195 3.08 -0.52 -15.61
C LEU A 195 2.17 -0.20 -16.81
N GLU A 196 1.19 -1.06 -17.09
CA GLU A 196 0.23 -0.88 -18.18
C GLU A 196 -0.68 0.34 -17.95
N GLU A 197 -1.14 0.55 -16.71
CA GLU A 197 -1.97 1.71 -16.35
C GLU A 197 -1.19 3.02 -16.46
N VAL A 198 0.08 3.02 -16.02
CA VAL A 198 0.98 4.18 -16.16
C VAL A 198 1.24 4.48 -17.64
N CYS A 199 1.44 3.45 -18.48
CA CYS A 199 1.57 3.60 -19.94
C CYS A 199 0.32 4.22 -20.56
N ASP A 200 -0.86 3.73 -20.20
CA ASP A 200 -2.13 4.23 -20.73
C ASP A 200 -2.43 5.65 -20.23
N LEU A 201 -2.06 5.97 -18.99
CA LEU A 201 -2.14 7.30 -18.41
C LEU A 201 -1.28 8.31 -19.18
N PHE A 202 -0.01 7.99 -19.45
CA PHE A 202 0.86 8.90 -20.20
C PHE A 202 0.51 8.98 -21.69
N LYS A 203 -0.12 7.94 -22.27
CA LYS A 203 -0.70 7.97 -23.62
C LYS A 203 -2.05 8.71 -23.71
N GLY A 204 -2.55 9.24 -22.60
CA GLY A 204 -3.81 10.00 -22.55
C GLY A 204 -5.07 9.14 -22.67
N LYS A 205 -4.99 7.84 -22.37
CA LYS A 205 -6.14 6.93 -22.37
C LYS A 205 -6.89 6.88 -21.04
N LEU A 206 -6.27 7.33 -19.95
CA LEU A 206 -6.92 7.43 -18.63
C LEU A 206 -7.36 8.87 -18.30
N ILE A 207 -8.36 8.98 -17.42
CA ILE A 207 -8.87 10.26 -16.91
C ILE A 207 -7.91 10.79 -15.84
N THR A 208 -7.00 11.68 -16.23
CA THR A 208 -5.94 12.20 -15.36
C THR A 208 -6.44 13.03 -14.18
N GLU A 209 -7.62 13.64 -14.29
CA GLU A 209 -8.20 14.52 -13.27
C GLU A 209 -8.62 13.76 -12.00
N LYS A 210 -8.89 12.46 -12.11
CA LYS A 210 -9.28 11.60 -10.97
C LYS A 210 -8.09 10.99 -10.23
N VAL A 211 -6.88 11.06 -10.82
CA VAL A 211 -5.68 10.44 -10.25
C VAL A 211 -5.26 11.24 -9.01
N GLU A 212 -5.27 10.56 -7.86
CA GLU A 212 -4.86 11.08 -6.55
C GLU A 212 -3.48 10.56 -6.13
N SER A 213 -3.13 9.34 -6.52
CA SER A 213 -1.80 8.77 -6.27
C SER A 213 -1.25 8.10 -7.51
N LEU A 214 0.02 8.39 -7.82
CA LEU A 214 0.73 7.82 -8.95
C LEU A 214 2.07 7.25 -8.48
N CYS A 215 2.28 5.96 -8.73
CA CYS A 215 3.57 5.30 -8.59
C CYS A 215 4.03 4.94 -10.00
N ILE A 216 5.21 5.43 -10.40
CA ILE A 216 5.82 5.11 -11.68
C ILE A 216 6.88 4.04 -11.44
N PRO A 217 6.65 2.80 -11.94
CA PRO A 217 7.61 1.70 -11.81
C PRO A 217 8.99 2.05 -12.39
N GLU A 218 10.05 1.51 -11.79
CA GLU A 218 11.43 1.72 -12.25
C GLU A 218 11.67 1.24 -13.68
N ASP A 219 10.97 0.19 -14.10
CA ASP A 219 11.06 -0.41 -15.42
C ASP A 219 10.20 0.31 -16.48
N TYR A 220 9.53 1.42 -16.12
CA TYR A 220 8.77 2.19 -17.09
C TYR A 220 9.70 2.76 -18.19
N PRO A 221 9.45 2.46 -19.48
CA PRO A 221 10.29 2.90 -20.58
C PRO A 221 9.93 4.34 -20.97
N PHE A 222 10.56 5.32 -20.31
CA PHE A 222 10.39 6.71 -20.70
C PHE A 222 10.91 6.92 -22.13
N GLU A 223 10.05 7.41 -23.00
CA GLU A 223 10.43 7.83 -24.35
C GLU A 223 10.97 9.26 -24.28
N ASP A 224 12.27 9.42 -24.59
CA ASP A 224 13.05 10.61 -24.26
C ASP A 224 12.59 11.92 -24.91
N ASP A 225 11.84 11.88 -26.02
CA ASP A 225 11.65 13.07 -26.86
C ASP A 225 10.20 13.36 -27.33
N LEU A 226 9.22 12.50 -27.00
CA LEU A 226 7.85 12.62 -27.55
C LEU A 226 6.77 13.00 -26.52
N VAL A 227 6.99 12.71 -25.24
CA VAL A 227 5.96 12.89 -24.20
C VAL A 227 6.24 14.12 -23.35
N ASN A 228 5.33 15.09 -23.39
CA ASN A 228 5.40 16.25 -22.50
C ASN A 228 4.76 15.92 -21.14
N TYR A 229 5.54 15.32 -20.24
CA TYR A 229 5.10 14.93 -18.90
C TYR A 229 4.57 16.12 -18.09
N SER A 230 5.15 17.32 -18.26
CA SER A 230 4.70 18.55 -17.58
C SER A 230 3.24 18.89 -17.92
N ASN A 231 2.86 18.77 -19.19
CA ASN A 231 1.47 18.97 -19.62
C ASN A 231 0.52 17.90 -19.07
N ILE A 232 1.01 16.68 -18.88
CA ILE A 232 0.22 15.59 -18.31
C ILE A 232 -0.02 15.85 -16.82
N PHE A 233 1.04 16.17 -16.06
CA PHE A 233 0.94 16.58 -14.68
C PHE A 233 0.01 17.78 -14.50
N LYS A 234 0.00 18.74 -15.43
CA LYS A 234 -0.92 19.89 -15.40
C LYS A 234 -2.41 19.51 -15.38
N ARG A 235 -2.78 18.36 -15.94
CA ARG A 235 -4.16 17.85 -15.93
C ARG A 235 -4.49 17.06 -14.65
N MET A 236 -3.50 16.62 -13.89
CA MET A 236 -3.66 15.83 -12.66
C MET A 236 -3.89 16.72 -11.44
N GLN A 237 -5.00 17.46 -11.43
CA GLN A 237 -5.30 18.46 -10.40
C GLN A 237 -5.63 17.86 -9.02
N SER A 238 -5.93 16.55 -8.96
CA SER A 238 -6.23 15.83 -7.71
C SER A 238 -5.02 15.08 -7.16
N LEU A 239 -3.86 15.15 -7.82
CA LEU A 239 -2.68 14.34 -7.46
C LEU A 239 -2.09 14.80 -6.12
N LYS A 240 -2.16 13.94 -5.11
CA LYS A 240 -1.66 14.14 -3.75
C LYS A 240 -0.32 13.42 -3.53
N THR A 241 -0.12 12.27 -4.17
CA THR A 241 1.07 11.43 -3.99
C THR A 241 1.71 11.09 -5.33
N LEU A 242 3.01 11.35 -5.45
CA LEU A 242 3.82 10.95 -6.59
C LEU A 242 5.03 10.16 -6.10
N ILE A 243 5.18 8.93 -6.58
CA ILE A 243 6.34 8.07 -6.36
C ILE A 243 6.93 7.74 -7.72
N ALA A 244 8.23 7.97 -7.91
CA ALA A 244 8.93 7.68 -9.15
C ALA A 244 10.34 7.16 -8.83
N GLY A 245 10.63 5.94 -9.28
CA GLY A 245 11.90 5.26 -9.00
C GLY A 245 13.05 5.61 -9.95
N GLY A 246 14.24 5.05 -9.71
CA GLY A 246 15.49 5.47 -10.33
C GLY A 246 15.59 5.24 -11.84
N ARG A 247 16.30 6.16 -12.55
CA ARG A 247 16.49 6.20 -14.02
C ARG A 247 15.24 6.37 -14.87
N THR A 248 14.09 6.64 -14.24
CA THR A 248 12.84 6.90 -14.94
C THR A 248 13.01 7.99 -15.97
N PHE A 249 13.44 9.19 -15.59
CA PHE A 249 13.56 10.28 -16.54
C PHE A 249 14.96 10.39 -17.13
N SER A 250 15.05 10.56 -18.45
CA SER A 250 16.29 10.97 -19.08
C SER A 250 16.75 12.32 -18.57
N THR A 251 18.07 12.47 -18.65
CA THR A 251 18.79 13.66 -18.23
C THR A 251 18.37 14.92 -18.99
N ASN A 252 17.71 14.77 -20.14
CA ASN A 252 17.20 15.86 -20.97
C ASN A 252 15.72 16.19 -20.66
N CYS A 253 15.01 15.34 -19.92
CA CYS A 253 13.61 15.57 -19.60
C CYS A 253 13.49 16.62 -18.49
N THR A 254 13.09 17.84 -18.87
CA THR A 254 12.86 18.94 -17.93
C THR A 254 11.40 18.96 -17.46
N ILE A 255 11.20 18.88 -16.14
CA ILE A 255 9.89 19.00 -15.51
C ILE A 255 9.66 20.48 -15.19
N THR A 256 8.73 21.08 -15.92
CA THR A 256 8.41 22.52 -15.84
C THR A 256 7.10 22.80 -15.12
N TYR A 257 6.39 21.74 -14.70
CA TYR A 257 5.13 21.85 -13.96
C TYR A 257 4.93 20.66 -13.02
N LEU A 258 4.48 20.95 -11.80
CA LEU A 258 3.97 19.99 -10.83
C LEU A 258 2.66 20.50 -10.21
N PRO A 259 1.66 19.64 -9.95
CA PRO A 259 0.40 20.07 -9.34
C PRO A 259 0.60 20.55 -7.90
N SER A 260 0.02 21.70 -7.55
CA SER A 260 0.04 22.22 -6.16
C SER A 260 -0.75 21.35 -5.16
N SER A 261 -1.59 20.43 -5.65
CA SER A 261 -2.28 19.42 -4.84
C SER A 261 -1.33 18.41 -4.20
N LEU A 262 -0.08 18.30 -4.67
CA LEU A 262 0.90 17.33 -4.18
C LEU A 262 1.24 17.57 -2.71
N ARG A 263 1.09 16.51 -1.92
CA ARG A 263 1.41 16.43 -0.50
C ARG A 263 2.60 15.51 -0.25
N PHE A 264 2.91 14.61 -1.17
CA PHE A 264 4.03 13.70 -1.07
C PHE A 264 4.68 13.50 -2.43
N ILE A 265 5.98 13.71 -2.49
CA ILE A 265 6.80 13.42 -3.67
C ILE A 265 7.97 12.58 -3.20
N ASP A 266 8.04 11.35 -3.68
CA ASP A 266 9.25 10.53 -3.64
C ASP A 266 9.73 10.32 -5.06
N TRP A 267 10.84 10.94 -5.42
CA TRP A 267 11.32 10.96 -6.79
C TRP A 267 12.83 10.78 -6.81
N LEU A 268 13.23 9.51 -6.80
CA LEU A 268 14.62 9.11 -6.88
C LEU A 268 15.20 9.54 -8.23
N GLY A 269 16.27 10.33 -8.20
CA GLY A 269 16.90 10.81 -9.42
C GLY A 269 16.10 11.89 -10.16
N TYR A 270 15.30 12.70 -9.46
CA TYR A 270 14.53 13.80 -10.05
C TYR A 270 15.39 14.60 -11.08
N PRO A 271 14.91 14.75 -12.34
CA PRO A 271 15.77 15.07 -13.48
C PRO A 271 16.10 16.56 -13.61
N SER A 272 15.33 17.44 -12.98
CA SER A 272 15.46 18.90 -13.14
C SER A 272 16.34 19.52 -12.05
N ILE A 273 17.02 20.61 -12.40
CA ILE A 273 17.93 21.33 -11.50
C ILE A 273 17.22 22.16 -10.42
N SER A 274 15.93 22.41 -10.62
CA SER A 274 15.05 23.08 -9.66
C SER A 274 13.63 22.52 -9.73
N LEU A 275 12.83 22.78 -8.69
CA LEU A 275 11.39 22.56 -8.77
C LEU A 275 10.75 23.64 -9.66
N PRO A 276 9.62 23.34 -10.33
CA PRO A 276 8.93 24.33 -11.15
C PRO A 276 8.57 25.61 -10.39
N GLU A 277 8.78 26.78 -11.00
CA GLU A 277 8.42 28.08 -10.38
C GLU A 277 6.93 28.19 -10.02
N SER A 278 6.09 27.54 -10.83
CA SER A 278 4.64 27.47 -10.64
C SER A 278 4.21 26.51 -9.53
N PHE A 279 5.10 25.66 -9.02
CA PHE A 279 4.79 24.72 -7.97
C PHE A 279 4.72 25.43 -6.61
N GLU A 280 3.54 25.39 -6.00
CA GLU A 280 3.26 26.01 -4.71
C GLU A 280 2.84 24.93 -3.72
N PRO A 281 3.81 24.23 -3.10
CA PRO A 281 3.49 23.17 -2.15
C PRO A 281 2.87 23.73 -0.88
N SER A 282 2.01 22.93 -0.25
CA SER A 282 1.50 23.24 1.09
C SER A 282 2.61 23.09 2.15
N GLN A 283 2.45 23.73 3.32
CA GLN A 283 3.39 23.60 4.44
C GLN A 283 3.61 22.15 4.93
N HIS A 284 2.69 21.24 4.59
CA HIS A 284 2.70 19.83 4.98
C HIS A 284 3.14 18.91 3.82
N THR A 285 3.67 19.48 2.73
CA THR A 285 4.20 18.69 1.62
C THR A 285 5.55 18.12 2.02
N MET A 286 5.70 16.79 1.88
CA MET A 286 6.95 16.07 2.13
C MET A 286 7.60 15.75 0.78
N LEU A 287 8.89 16.03 0.69
CA LEU A 287 9.73 15.82 -0.49
C LEU A 287 10.86 14.86 -0.13
N CYS A 288 10.99 13.78 -0.90
CA CYS A 288 12.07 12.80 -0.88
C CYS A 288 12.67 12.80 -2.29
N LEU A 289 13.79 13.49 -2.48
CA LEU A 289 14.38 13.77 -3.80
C LEU A 289 15.83 13.27 -3.85
N SER A 290 16.07 12.09 -3.27
CA SER A 290 17.40 11.48 -3.19
C SER A 290 17.99 11.27 -4.58
N GLY A 291 19.31 11.48 -4.70
CA GLY A 291 20.02 11.32 -5.98
C GLY A 291 19.58 12.26 -7.10
N SER A 292 18.80 13.31 -6.78
CA SER A 292 18.32 14.28 -7.77
C SER A 292 19.42 15.18 -8.31
N ARG A 293 19.10 15.91 -9.38
CA ARG A 293 19.94 16.96 -9.97
C ARG A 293 19.69 18.34 -9.37
N LEU A 294 18.90 18.40 -8.29
CA LEU A 294 18.51 19.67 -7.69
C LEU A 294 19.75 20.40 -7.20
N VAL A 295 19.93 21.61 -7.73
CA VAL A 295 20.93 22.57 -7.27
C VAL A 295 20.26 23.61 -6.37
N GLU A 296 19.00 23.94 -6.65
CA GLU A 296 18.20 24.90 -5.88
C GLU A 296 16.76 24.39 -5.72
N LEU A 297 16.16 24.56 -4.53
CA LEU A 297 14.76 24.17 -4.28
C LEU A 297 13.77 25.03 -5.09
N TRP A 298 13.99 26.35 -5.12
CA TRP A 298 13.24 27.29 -5.96
C TRP A 298 14.16 28.40 -6.46
N PRO A 299 13.83 29.05 -7.59
CA PRO A 299 14.50 30.27 -8.03
C PRO A 299 14.25 31.43 -7.04
N ILE A 300 15.14 31.58 -6.04
CA ILE A 300 15.44 32.68 -5.08
C ILE A 300 14.26 33.41 -4.37
N SER A 301 13.00 33.27 -4.79
CA SER A 301 11.87 34.13 -4.40
C SER A 301 10.83 33.48 -3.47
N LYS A 302 10.98 32.20 -3.08
CA LYS A 302 9.92 31.42 -2.39
C LYS A 302 10.35 30.68 -1.09
N VAL A 303 11.49 31.04 -0.48
CA VAL A 303 12.20 30.25 0.56
C VAL A 303 11.43 29.94 1.85
N ASN A 304 10.27 30.55 2.15
CA ASN A 304 9.69 30.53 3.51
C ASN A 304 8.54 29.52 3.80
N THR A 305 8.36 28.45 3.01
CA THR A 305 7.05 27.74 3.01
C THR A 305 7.04 26.26 3.43
N LEU A 306 8.16 25.61 3.80
CA LEU A 306 8.17 24.16 4.08
C LEU A 306 8.68 23.80 5.49
N SER A 307 8.05 22.78 6.10
CA SER A 307 8.35 22.34 7.46
C SER A 307 9.16 21.05 7.57
N GLN A 308 9.21 20.20 6.52
CA GLN A 308 9.93 18.91 6.56
C GLN A 308 10.46 18.48 5.18
N ILE A 309 11.78 18.43 5.01
CA ILE A 309 12.49 17.76 3.91
C ILE A 309 13.20 16.56 4.53
N LEU A 310 12.96 15.34 4.04
CA LEU A 310 13.63 14.13 4.51
C LEU A 310 14.66 13.70 3.46
N ASP A 311 15.91 14.10 3.67
CA ASP A 311 17.06 13.56 2.94
C ASP A 311 17.55 12.29 3.66
N SER A 312 17.42 11.15 3.00
CA SER A 312 17.90 9.83 3.44
C SER A 312 18.78 9.30 2.30
N TRP A 313 20.11 9.16 2.35
CA TRP A 313 21.20 9.43 3.31
C TRP A 313 22.44 9.91 2.51
N LEU A 314 23.36 10.62 3.18
CA LEU A 314 24.69 11.12 2.73
C LEU A 314 24.70 12.45 1.94
N TYR A 315 24.86 13.53 2.71
CA TYR A 315 25.33 14.88 2.36
C TYR A 315 24.43 15.79 1.50
N THR A 316 24.17 16.98 2.09
CA THR A 316 23.58 18.24 1.53
C THR A 316 22.10 18.15 1.13
N CYS A 317 21.14 18.75 1.87
CA CYS A 317 21.11 20.18 2.23
C CYS A 317 20.80 20.47 3.72
N PHE A 318 21.72 21.18 4.38
CA PHE A 318 21.42 21.95 5.59
C PHE A 318 20.56 23.16 5.22
N CYS A 319 19.33 23.25 5.73
CA CYS A 319 18.75 24.56 6.04
C CYS A 319 18.98 24.84 7.52
N ASN A 320 20.11 25.50 7.82
CA ASN A 320 20.34 26.12 9.11
C ASN A 320 19.27 27.21 9.33
N LEU A 321 18.38 26.96 10.28
CA LEU A 321 17.45 27.93 10.83
C LEU A 321 18.18 28.72 11.92
N SER A 322 18.44 30.01 11.68
CA SER A 322 18.66 31.02 12.72
C SER A 322 18.06 32.35 12.27
#